data_AF-A0A518HMK7-F1
#
_entry.id   AF-A0A518HMK7-F1
#
_cell.length_a   1.000
_cell.length_b   1.000
_cell.length_c   1.000
_cell.angle_alpha   90.00
_cell.angle_beta   90.00
_cell.angle_gamma   90.00
#
_symmetry.space_group_name_H-M   'P 1'
#
loop_
_entity.id
_entity.type
_entity.pdbx_description
1 polymer ?
#
loop_
_entity_poly.entity_id
_entity_poly.type
_entity_poly.pdbx_seq_one_letter_code
_entity_poly.pdbx_strand_id
1 'polypeptide(L)'
;MLVETIAEFHGDDWNAVLDKQWTDALNYAAAIMQQSPHESSAPSFIRLCGRGFIPLILHRNAPNEKTSTMTDTDQPDAAPQPRFRVSILPVTPLQQNCSIIWSTETKQAAIVDPGGDADQIIAAVEELGVDVSAIWLTHGHIDHVGAAGPLKKKFGVPIIGPNAKDQFLLDSVEAECGKYGIVGATNVTPDRYLNEGDKVELSGIEFDVYECPGHTPGHIVLVQPDDAFAFVGDVLFCGSVGRTDFPYGSTEDLIESIVQKLWPLGKQIQFLPGHGPVSTFGQERLNNAFVADSVLGIEDQ
;
A
#
# COMPACT_ATOMS: atom_id res chain seq x y z
N MET A 1 0.37 -39.28 -1.87
CA MET A 1 1.73 -39.76 -2.19
C MET A 1 2.31 -38.80 -3.21
N LEU A 2 3.58 -38.37 -2.99
CA LEU A 2 4.29 -37.17 -3.48
C LEU A 2 4.03 -35.98 -2.53
N VAL A 3 4.81 -35.65 -1.49
CA VAL A 3 6.20 -35.88 -1.07
C VAL A 3 7.27 -35.34 -2.04
N GLU A 4 7.96 -34.31 -1.53
CA GLU A 4 9.29 -33.79 -1.86
C GLU A 4 9.48 -33.00 -3.16
N THR A 5 9.74 -31.69 -3.01
CA THR A 5 11.02 -31.07 -3.43
C THR A 5 11.19 -29.74 -2.69
N ILE A 6 11.85 -29.76 -1.53
CA ILE A 6 12.61 -28.61 -1.01
C ILE A 6 13.97 -28.72 -1.69
N ALA A 7 14.32 -27.75 -2.53
CA ALA A 7 15.66 -27.64 -3.10
C ALA A 7 16.38 -26.48 -2.40
N GLU A 8 17.42 -26.85 -1.65
CA GLU A 8 18.47 -25.97 -1.16
C GLU A 8 19.07 -25.16 -2.32
N PHE A 9 19.16 -23.84 -2.19
CA PHE A 9 19.99 -23.01 -3.06
C PHE A 9 21.02 -22.25 -2.21
N HIS A 10 22.20 -22.84 -2.12
CA HIS A 10 23.41 -22.17 -1.69
C HIS A 10 24.03 -21.42 -2.90
N GLY A 11 24.14 -20.10 -2.79
CA GLY A 11 25.27 -19.37 -3.37
C GLY A 11 25.20 -18.86 -4.81
N ASP A 12 24.06 -18.37 -5.30
CA ASP A 12 24.00 -17.69 -6.61
C ASP A 12 23.60 -16.19 -6.50
N ASP A 13 24.10 -15.41 -7.46
CA ASP A 13 24.01 -13.95 -7.59
C ASP A 13 22.55 -13.45 -7.59
N TRP A 14 22.16 -12.85 -6.47
CA TRP A 14 20.81 -12.36 -6.18
C TRP A 14 20.26 -11.36 -7.21
N ASN A 15 21.13 -10.64 -7.95
CA ASN A 15 20.68 -9.74 -9.00
C ASN A 15 20.03 -10.48 -10.17
N ALA A 16 20.50 -11.69 -10.49
CA ALA A 16 19.98 -12.47 -11.61
C ALA A 16 18.58 -13.07 -11.33
N VAL A 17 18.27 -13.35 -10.06
CA VAL A 17 16.96 -13.87 -9.64
C VAL A 17 15.90 -12.76 -9.65
N LEU A 18 16.26 -11.57 -9.18
CA LEU A 18 15.42 -10.38 -9.25
C LEU A 18 15.15 -10.01 -10.72
N ASP A 19 16.20 -9.86 -11.54
CA ASP A 19 16.03 -9.50 -12.95
C ASP A 19 15.16 -10.49 -13.72
N LYS A 20 15.23 -11.79 -13.39
CA LYS A 20 14.41 -12.81 -14.04
C LYS A 20 12.93 -12.72 -13.66
N GLN A 21 12.60 -12.56 -12.38
CA GLN A 21 11.21 -12.39 -11.94
C GLN A 21 10.59 -11.09 -12.46
N TRP A 22 11.37 -10.01 -12.51
CA TRP A 22 10.95 -8.73 -13.08
C TRP A 22 10.74 -8.79 -14.60
N THR A 23 11.62 -9.49 -15.32
CA THR A 23 11.48 -9.70 -16.77
C THR A 23 10.26 -10.55 -17.10
N ASP A 24 9.99 -11.59 -16.31
CA ASP A 24 8.81 -12.44 -16.50
C ASP A 24 7.50 -11.70 -16.19
N ALA A 25 7.47 -10.86 -15.15
CA ALA A 25 6.33 -10.00 -14.84
C ALA A 25 6.07 -8.93 -15.93
N LEU A 26 7.11 -8.32 -16.49
CA LEU A 26 6.99 -7.36 -17.59
C LEU A 26 6.54 -8.01 -18.90
N ASN A 27 7.04 -9.21 -19.21
CA ASN A 27 6.63 -9.97 -20.38
C ASN A 27 5.16 -10.42 -20.28
N TYR A 28 4.71 -10.79 -19.08
CA TYR A 28 3.32 -11.14 -18.81
C TYR A 28 2.39 -9.92 -18.96
N ALA A 29 2.78 -8.76 -18.43
CA ALA A 29 2.04 -7.51 -18.60
C ALA A 29 1.95 -7.07 -20.09
N ALA A 30 3.02 -7.28 -20.86
CA ALA A 30 3.04 -7.01 -22.30
C ALA A 30 2.11 -7.96 -23.09
N ALA A 31 2.00 -9.22 -22.67
CA ALA A 31 1.09 -10.19 -23.28
C ALA A 31 -0.40 -9.86 -23.02
N ILE A 32 -0.74 -9.37 -21.82
CA ILE A 32 -2.10 -8.94 -21.48
C ILE A 32 -2.52 -7.70 -22.31
N MET A 33 -1.60 -6.75 -22.52
CA MET A 33 -1.87 -5.55 -23.32
C MET A 33 -2.12 -5.82 -24.82
N GLN A 34 -1.76 -7.00 -25.33
CA GLN A 34 -1.96 -7.37 -26.74
C GLN A 34 -3.29 -8.09 -27.02
N GLN A 35 -4.10 -8.43 -25.99
CA GLN A 35 -5.25 -9.34 -26.16
C GLN A 35 -6.66 -8.75 -25.95
N SER A 36 -6.86 -7.42 -25.87
CA SER A 36 -8.23 -6.90 -25.70
C SER A 36 -8.55 -5.63 -26.51
N PRO A 37 -9.31 -5.76 -27.60
CA PRO A 37 -10.13 -4.68 -28.13
C PRO A 37 -11.61 -4.90 -27.76
N HIS A 38 -12.19 -3.93 -27.03
CA HIS A 38 -13.62 -3.57 -26.85
C HIS A 38 -14.17 -3.61 -25.41
N GLU A 39 -14.68 -2.42 -25.00
CA GLU A 39 -15.80 -2.06 -24.07
C GLU A 39 -16.03 -2.90 -22.79
N SER A 40 -16.22 -2.37 -21.57
CA SER A 40 -16.78 -1.10 -21.08
C SER A 40 -16.56 -0.93 -19.56
N SER A 41 -16.75 0.31 -19.08
CA SER A 41 -17.04 0.77 -17.70
C SER A 41 -16.03 0.56 -16.54
N ALA A 42 -14.74 0.71 -16.80
CA ALA A 42 -13.75 0.96 -15.72
C ALA A 42 -13.30 2.44 -15.77
N PRO A 43 -12.95 3.07 -14.63
CA PRO A 43 -12.39 4.42 -14.64
C PRO A 43 -11.15 4.47 -15.55
N SER A 44 -11.16 5.41 -16.48
CA SER A 44 -10.16 5.55 -17.55
C SER A 44 -8.77 5.85 -16.98
N PHE A 45 -7.80 4.97 -17.27
CA PHE A 45 -6.39 5.20 -16.96
C PHE A 45 -5.74 6.08 -18.04
N ILE A 46 -5.12 7.19 -17.64
CA ILE A 46 -4.15 7.89 -18.50
C ILE A 46 -2.77 7.76 -17.84
N ARG A 47 -1.95 6.87 -18.39
CA ARG A 47 -0.51 6.78 -18.11
C ARG A 47 0.22 7.61 -19.18
N LEU A 48 0.57 8.85 -18.86
CA LEU A 48 1.47 9.65 -19.70
C LEU A 48 2.89 9.52 -19.15
N CYS A 49 3.78 8.91 -19.92
CA CYS A 49 5.20 8.82 -19.60
C CYS A 49 5.81 10.23 -19.43
N GLY A 50 6.20 10.57 -18.20
CA GLY A 50 6.97 11.76 -17.85
C GLY A 50 7.35 11.71 -16.38
N ARG A 51 8.55 12.19 -16.03
CA ARG A 51 9.12 12.24 -14.66
C ARG A 51 8.40 13.26 -13.75
N GLY A 52 7.08 13.13 -13.58
CA GLY A 52 6.27 14.06 -12.79
C GLY A 52 5.32 13.31 -11.86
N PHE A 53 5.02 13.95 -10.73
CA PHE A 53 3.99 13.57 -9.75
C PHE A 53 2.69 13.15 -10.44
N ILE A 54 2.17 11.97 -10.09
CA ILE A 54 0.86 11.49 -10.55
C ILE A 54 -0.06 11.35 -9.33
N PRO A 55 -1.03 12.23 -9.14
CA PRO A 55 -2.04 12.04 -8.11
C PRO A 55 -2.96 10.87 -8.50
N LEU A 56 -3.10 9.89 -7.60
CA LEU A 56 -4.15 8.87 -7.73
C LEU A 56 -5.48 9.52 -7.34
N ILE A 57 -6.38 9.68 -8.31
CA ILE A 57 -7.72 10.25 -8.10
C ILE A 57 -8.71 9.08 -7.99
N LEU A 58 -9.10 8.77 -6.75
CA LEU A 58 -10.21 7.86 -6.47
C LEU A 58 -11.52 8.52 -6.94
N HIS A 59 -12.29 7.81 -7.76
CA HIS A 59 -13.63 8.25 -8.18
C HIS A 59 -14.67 7.38 -7.46
N ARG A 60 -15.71 8.02 -6.92
CA ARG A 60 -16.81 7.35 -6.23
C ARG A 60 -17.72 6.63 -7.24
N ASN A 61 -18.09 5.38 -6.95
CA ASN A 61 -19.29 4.78 -7.53
C ASN A 61 -20.49 5.20 -6.69
N ALA A 62 -21.43 5.94 -7.29
CA ALA A 62 -22.66 6.33 -6.60
C ALA A 62 -23.54 5.10 -6.30
N PRO A 63 -24.21 5.02 -5.14
CA PRO A 63 -25.19 3.98 -4.88
C PRO A 63 -26.42 4.15 -5.78
N ASN A 64 -26.97 3.04 -6.25
CA ASN A 64 -28.15 2.96 -7.11
C ASN A 64 -29.40 3.45 -6.35
N GLU A 65 -29.72 4.74 -6.42
CA GLU A 65 -31.00 5.27 -5.90
C GLU A 65 -32.12 5.20 -6.94
N LYS A 66 -33.29 4.81 -6.45
CA LYS A 66 -34.48 4.47 -7.22
C LYS A 66 -35.05 5.67 -7.98
N THR A 67 -35.47 5.38 -9.20
CA THR A 67 -36.13 6.25 -10.17
C THR A 67 -37.27 7.04 -9.52
N SER A 68 -37.11 8.36 -9.44
CA SER A 68 -38.17 9.31 -9.08
C SER A 68 -38.23 10.39 -10.16
N THR A 69 -39.44 10.79 -10.51
CA THR A 69 -39.86 11.49 -11.73
C THR A 69 -39.17 12.83 -11.99
N MET A 70 -38.76 13.03 -13.25
CA MET A 70 -38.14 14.23 -13.81
C MET A 70 -38.98 15.50 -13.63
N THR A 71 -38.34 16.57 -13.14
CA THR A 71 -38.68 17.95 -13.46
C THR A 71 -37.44 18.63 -14.06
N ASP A 72 -37.68 19.33 -15.15
CA ASP A 72 -36.72 19.93 -16.08
C ASP A 72 -35.96 21.12 -15.46
N THR A 73 -34.92 20.86 -14.66
CA THR A 73 -33.80 21.78 -14.34
C THR A 73 -32.56 21.02 -13.81
N ASP A 74 -32.09 19.97 -14.49
CA ASP A 74 -30.86 19.28 -14.04
C ASP A 74 -29.70 19.61 -14.99
N GLN A 75 -28.86 20.57 -14.57
CA GLN A 75 -27.44 20.47 -14.92
C GLN A 75 -26.96 19.12 -14.37
N PRO A 76 -26.17 18.32 -15.11
CA PRO A 76 -25.64 17.08 -14.55
C PRO A 76 -24.85 17.45 -13.31
N ASP A 77 -25.32 17.00 -12.13
CA ASP A 77 -24.63 17.18 -10.86
C ASP A 77 -23.18 16.76 -11.08
N ALA A 78 -22.26 17.70 -10.86
CA ALA A 78 -20.84 17.41 -10.93
C ALA A 78 -20.57 16.23 -9.98
N ALA A 79 -19.90 15.19 -10.48
CA ALA A 79 -19.59 14.02 -9.66
C ALA A 79 -18.99 14.47 -8.32
N PRO A 80 -19.45 13.92 -7.18
CA PRO A 80 -19.00 14.39 -5.87
C PRO A 80 -17.48 14.31 -5.80
N GLN A 81 -16.85 15.41 -5.36
CA GLN A 81 -15.40 15.49 -5.22
C GLN A 81 -14.92 14.44 -4.22
N PRO A 82 -13.76 13.80 -4.43
CA PRO A 82 -13.23 12.80 -3.51
C PRO A 82 -12.88 13.45 -2.16
N ARG A 83 -13.11 12.75 -1.04
CA ARG A 83 -12.83 13.27 0.32
C ARG A 83 -11.35 13.45 0.59
N PHE A 84 -10.52 12.61 -0.02
CA PHE A 84 -9.06 12.69 0.06
C PHE A 84 -8.42 12.41 -1.31
N ARG A 85 -7.13 12.74 -1.41
CA ARG A 85 -6.27 12.37 -2.55
C ARG A 85 -4.99 11.74 -2.01
N VAL A 86 -4.35 10.93 -2.85
CA VAL A 86 -3.07 10.28 -2.53
C VAL A 86 -2.06 10.56 -3.63
N SER A 87 -0.84 10.88 -3.24
CA SER A 87 0.32 10.96 -4.13
C SER A 87 1.33 9.90 -3.72
N ILE A 88 1.82 9.14 -4.68
CA ILE A 88 2.86 8.14 -4.48
C ILE A 88 4.19 8.78 -4.85
N LEU A 89 5.16 8.69 -3.93
CA LEU A 89 6.52 9.14 -4.12
C LEU A 89 7.45 7.95 -3.89
N PRO A 90 7.93 7.30 -4.96
CA PRO A 90 8.93 6.25 -4.83
C PRO A 90 10.18 6.79 -4.13
N VAL A 91 10.54 6.19 -3.00
CA VAL A 91 11.71 6.54 -2.18
C VAL A 91 12.62 5.34 -2.00
N THR A 92 13.84 5.63 -1.59
CA THR A 92 14.95 4.69 -1.37
C THR A 92 15.41 3.99 -2.66
N PRO A 93 16.59 3.34 -2.66
CA PRO A 93 16.99 2.46 -3.74
C PRO A 93 16.02 1.30 -4.01
N LEU A 94 15.18 0.93 -3.03
CA LEU A 94 14.20 -0.17 -3.12
C LEU A 94 12.88 0.22 -3.79
N GLN A 95 12.74 1.48 -4.24
CA GLN A 95 11.54 1.97 -4.94
C GLN A 95 10.25 1.74 -4.12
N GLN A 96 10.33 2.01 -2.82
CA GLN A 96 9.20 1.90 -1.89
C GLN A 96 8.21 3.05 -2.14
N ASN A 97 6.93 2.73 -2.23
CA ASN A 97 5.81 3.63 -2.49
C ASN A 97 5.39 4.50 -1.28
N CYS A 98 6.30 5.35 -0.78
CA CYS A 98 5.94 6.33 0.25
C CYS A 98 4.77 7.17 -0.26
N SER A 99 3.75 7.38 0.59
CA SER A 99 2.51 8.02 0.15
C SER A 99 2.19 9.27 0.97
N ILE A 100 1.74 10.32 0.30
CA ILE A 100 1.18 11.50 0.95
C ILE A 100 -0.32 11.48 0.68
N ILE A 101 -1.11 11.31 1.74
CA ILE A 101 -2.57 11.36 1.69
C ILE A 101 -3.06 12.66 2.31
N TRP A 102 -4.03 13.34 1.69
CA TRP A 102 -4.57 14.59 2.23
C TRP A 102 -6.07 14.74 1.98
N SER A 103 -6.76 15.38 2.93
CA SER A 103 -8.15 15.79 2.76
C SER A 103 -8.26 16.87 1.68
N THR A 104 -9.21 16.72 0.76
CA THR A 104 -9.46 17.71 -0.29
C THR A 104 -10.13 18.97 0.25
N GLU A 105 -10.81 18.86 1.39
CA GLU A 105 -11.50 19.96 2.06
C GLU A 105 -10.54 20.80 2.91
N THR A 106 -9.76 20.15 3.78
CA THR A 106 -8.98 20.86 4.81
C THR A 106 -7.50 21.01 4.47
N LYS A 107 -7.00 20.27 3.46
CA LYS A 107 -5.57 20.15 3.15
C LYS A 107 -4.70 19.51 4.24
N GLN A 108 -5.28 19.04 5.35
CA GLN A 108 -4.52 18.23 6.30
C GLN A 108 -4.06 16.94 5.64
N ALA A 109 -2.83 16.52 5.96
CA ALA A 109 -2.18 15.39 5.35
C ALA A 109 -1.56 14.42 6.37
N ALA A 110 -1.46 13.15 5.99
CA ALA A 110 -0.59 12.19 6.61
C ALA A 110 0.45 11.69 5.60
N ILE A 111 1.65 11.39 6.09
CA ILE A 111 2.69 10.71 5.31
C ILE A 111 2.68 9.24 5.74
N VAL A 112 2.44 8.34 4.80
CA VAL A 112 2.40 6.89 5.02
C VAL A 112 3.72 6.29 4.55
N ASP A 113 4.35 5.52 5.42
CA ASP A 113 5.61 4.81 5.19
C ASP A 113 6.74 5.66 4.57
N PRO A 114 7.21 6.73 5.23
CA PRO A 114 8.37 7.50 4.77
C PRO A 114 9.67 6.70 4.94
N GLY A 115 10.03 5.94 3.92
CA GLY A 115 11.19 5.06 3.89
C GLY A 115 12.58 5.69 3.91
N GLY A 116 12.70 6.88 3.33
CA GLY A 116 13.98 7.54 3.12
C GLY A 116 13.76 8.83 2.33
N ASP A 117 14.84 9.41 1.81
CA ASP A 117 14.76 10.60 0.95
C ASP A 117 13.96 11.76 1.56
N ALA A 118 14.17 12.04 2.85
CA ALA A 118 13.38 13.00 3.62
C ALA A 118 13.25 14.38 2.93
N ASP A 119 14.32 14.88 2.31
CA ASP A 119 14.30 16.16 1.60
C ASP A 119 13.36 16.13 0.37
N GLN A 120 13.26 14.99 -0.32
CA GLN A 120 12.33 14.82 -1.45
C GLN A 120 10.89 14.78 -0.96
N ILE A 121 10.62 14.09 0.16
CA ILE A 121 9.29 14.06 0.79
C ILE A 121 8.89 15.49 1.24
N ILE A 122 9.80 16.24 1.85
CA ILE A 122 9.56 17.62 2.27
C ILE A 122 9.22 18.51 1.06
N ALA A 123 10.00 18.42 -0.01
CA ALA A 123 9.73 19.17 -1.24
C ALA A 123 8.37 18.81 -1.84
N ALA A 124 7.99 17.53 -1.82
CA ALA A 124 6.67 17.07 -2.27
C ALA A 124 5.52 17.66 -1.45
N VAL A 125 5.65 17.67 -0.12
CA VAL A 125 4.68 18.28 0.79
C VAL A 125 4.52 19.78 0.49
N GLU A 126 5.64 20.48 0.29
CA GLU A 126 5.65 21.91 -0.04
C GLU A 126 5.01 22.19 -1.42
N GLU A 127 5.29 21.37 -2.43
CA GLU A 127 4.68 21.47 -3.77
C GLU A 127 3.16 21.21 -3.75
N LEU A 128 2.72 20.23 -2.97
CA LEU A 128 1.30 19.90 -2.80
C LEU A 128 0.53 20.97 -2.01
N GLY A 129 1.23 21.79 -1.22
CA GLY A 129 0.64 22.82 -0.37
C GLY A 129 -0.29 22.21 0.69
N VAL A 130 0.14 21.13 1.34
CA VAL A 130 -0.63 20.39 2.34
C VAL A 130 -0.03 20.52 3.74
N ASP A 131 -0.88 20.42 4.75
CA ASP A 131 -0.50 20.57 6.16
C ASP A 131 -0.37 19.21 6.83
N VAL A 132 0.88 18.72 6.98
CA VAL A 132 1.13 17.41 7.59
C VAL A 132 0.72 17.42 9.07
N SER A 133 -0.15 16.49 9.47
CA SER A 133 -0.66 16.33 10.83
C SER A 133 -0.20 15.03 11.50
N ALA A 134 0.26 14.03 10.73
CA ALA A 134 0.76 12.76 11.26
C ALA A 134 1.67 12.03 10.26
N ILE A 135 2.44 11.09 10.78
CA ILE A 135 3.12 10.03 10.01
C ILE A 135 2.47 8.70 10.39
N TRP A 136 2.09 7.89 9.41
CA TRP A 136 1.51 6.56 9.61
C TRP A 136 2.47 5.49 9.12
N LEU A 137 2.68 4.45 9.93
CA LEU A 137 3.58 3.33 9.59
C LEU A 137 2.79 2.03 9.52
N THR A 138 2.94 1.29 8.42
CA THR A 138 2.35 -0.04 8.23
C THR A 138 3.14 -1.12 8.97
N HIS A 139 4.47 -1.06 8.91
CA HIS A 139 5.36 -2.02 9.57
C HIS A 139 6.77 -1.44 9.78
N GLY A 140 7.65 -2.22 10.42
CA GLY A 140 8.92 -1.73 10.94
C GLY A 140 10.13 -1.77 10.00
N HIS A 141 10.00 -2.19 8.73
CA HIS A 141 11.17 -2.27 7.84
C HIS A 141 11.74 -0.91 7.47
N ILE A 142 13.06 -0.91 7.28
CA ILE A 142 13.88 0.29 7.12
C ILE A 142 13.43 1.18 5.96
N ASP A 143 13.07 0.58 4.83
CA ASP A 143 12.62 1.28 3.64
C ASP A 143 11.17 1.74 3.72
N HIS A 144 10.47 1.51 4.84
CA HIS A 144 9.18 2.11 5.18
C HIS A 144 9.29 3.18 6.27
N VAL A 145 10.33 3.15 7.09
CA VAL A 145 10.40 4.00 8.29
C VAL A 145 11.62 4.91 8.36
N GLY A 146 12.58 4.76 7.44
CA GLY A 146 13.89 5.40 7.54
C GLY A 146 13.84 6.93 7.60
N ALA A 147 12.87 7.59 6.97
CA ALA A 147 12.67 9.04 7.08
C ALA A 147 11.67 9.47 8.16
N ALA A 148 11.02 8.54 8.88
CA ALA A 148 9.99 8.88 9.87
C ALA A 148 10.50 9.81 10.99
N GLY A 149 11.65 9.49 11.58
CA GLY A 149 12.28 10.32 12.62
C GLY A 149 12.65 11.73 12.14
N PRO A 150 13.40 11.88 11.03
CA PRO A 150 13.69 13.19 10.42
C PRO A 150 12.44 14.01 10.11
N LEU A 151 11.40 13.39 9.54
CA LEU A 151 10.16 14.10 9.17
C LEU A 151 9.32 14.49 10.40
N LYS A 152 9.26 13.65 11.43
CA LYS A 152 8.67 14.01 12.73
C LYS A 152 9.33 15.25 13.30
N LYS A 153 10.67 15.34 13.27
CA LYS A 153 11.40 16.52 13.73
C LYS A 153 11.12 17.76 12.88
N LYS A 154 11.05 17.60 11.55
CA LYS A 154 10.78 18.70 10.61
C LYS A 154 9.38 19.29 10.78
N PHE A 155 8.35 18.44 10.89
CA PHE A 155 6.96 18.89 10.92
C PHE A 155 6.36 19.02 12.33
N GLY A 156 7.00 18.42 13.34
CA GLY A 156 6.51 18.46 14.72
C GLY A 156 5.24 17.62 14.93
N VAL A 157 5.09 16.52 14.19
CA VAL A 157 3.88 15.67 14.15
C VAL A 157 4.11 14.30 14.80
N PRO A 158 3.06 13.64 15.31
CA PRO A 158 3.19 12.29 15.84
C PRO A 158 3.49 11.24 14.74
N ILE A 159 4.25 10.22 15.12
CA ILE A 159 4.35 8.96 14.41
C ILE A 159 3.34 8.00 15.03
N ILE A 160 2.47 7.43 14.20
CA ILE A 160 1.41 6.52 14.60
C ILE A 160 1.58 5.20 13.84
N GLY A 161 1.53 4.09 14.56
CA GLY A 161 1.83 2.78 14.02
C GLY A 161 3.34 2.47 14.01
N PRO A 162 3.72 1.23 13.68
CA PRO A 162 2.86 0.09 13.41
C PRO A 162 2.39 -0.56 14.73
N ASN A 163 2.21 -1.88 14.77
CA ASN A 163 2.01 -2.59 16.02
C ASN A 163 3.32 -2.71 16.82
N ALA A 164 3.22 -2.77 18.15
CA ALA A 164 4.38 -2.85 19.05
C ALA A 164 5.26 -4.09 18.83
N LYS A 165 4.73 -5.16 18.21
CA LYS A 165 5.50 -6.36 17.83
C LYS A 165 6.66 -6.05 16.87
N ASP A 166 6.63 -4.93 16.15
CA ASP A 166 7.68 -4.51 15.22
C ASP A 166 8.70 -3.54 15.84
N GLN A 167 8.61 -3.21 17.14
CA GLN A 167 9.54 -2.25 17.75
C GLN A 167 11.02 -2.66 17.59
N PHE A 168 11.31 -3.97 17.60
CA PHE A 168 12.68 -4.45 17.39
C PHE A 168 13.25 -4.10 16.01
N LEU A 169 12.41 -3.99 14.98
CA LEU A 169 12.82 -3.53 13.65
C LEU A 169 13.08 -2.03 13.66
N LEU A 170 12.19 -1.26 14.31
CA LEU A 170 12.32 0.19 14.46
C LEU A 170 13.57 0.60 15.24
N ASP A 171 13.98 -0.21 16.21
CA ASP A 171 15.21 -0.06 16.99
C ASP A 171 16.49 -0.42 16.21
N SER A 172 16.36 -1.05 15.04
CA SER A 172 17.49 -1.48 14.19
C SER A 172 17.73 -0.57 12.99
N VAL A 173 16.83 0.38 12.73
CA VAL A 173 16.82 1.28 11.56
C VAL A 173 18.16 1.94 11.32
N GLU A 174 18.73 2.59 12.34
CA GLU A 174 20.00 3.33 12.21
C GLU A 174 21.19 2.40 11.94
N ALA A 175 21.16 1.18 12.49
CA ALA A 175 22.23 0.19 12.29
C ALA A 175 22.18 -0.46 10.91
N GLU A 176 20.99 -0.62 10.33
CA GLU A 176 20.76 -1.37 9.10
C GLU A 176 20.71 -0.47 7.85
N CYS A 177 20.42 0.84 7.99
CA CYS A 177 20.15 1.72 6.85
C CYS A 177 21.25 1.76 5.78
N GLY A 178 22.52 1.72 6.22
CA GLY A 178 23.67 1.74 5.31
C GLY A 178 23.73 0.55 4.37
N LYS A 179 23.19 -0.62 4.76
CA LYS A 179 23.16 -1.83 3.92
C LYS A 179 22.23 -1.67 2.72
N TYR A 180 21.23 -0.81 2.83
CA TYR A 180 20.22 -0.57 1.80
C TYR A 180 20.43 0.75 1.06
N GLY A 181 21.56 1.42 1.28
CA GLY A 181 21.84 2.73 0.67
C GLY A 181 20.94 3.86 1.18
N ILE A 182 20.31 3.68 2.35
CA ILE A 182 19.46 4.68 2.98
C ILE A 182 20.31 5.50 3.95
N VAL A 183 20.24 6.82 3.83
CA VAL A 183 21.07 7.78 4.58
C VAL A 183 20.21 8.64 5.49
N GLY A 184 20.73 8.94 6.69
CA GLY A 184 20.07 9.85 7.63
C GLY A 184 18.88 9.22 8.37
N ALA A 185 18.74 7.89 8.29
CA ALA A 185 17.72 7.17 9.04
C ALA A 185 18.08 7.13 10.52
N THR A 186 17.05 7.20 11.36
CA THR A 186 17.18 7.16 12.82
C THR A 186 16.19 6.17 13.39
N ASN A 187 16.57 5.47 14.46
CA ASN A 187 15.65 4.62 15.19
C ASN A 187 14.35 5.34 15.55
N VAL A 188 13.25 4.59 15.51
CA VAL A 188 11.91 5.15 15.64
C VAL A 188 11.23 4.59 16.89
N THR A 189 10.61 5.47 17.66
CA THR A 189 9.63 5.09 18.68
C THR A 189 8.32 5.80 18.35
N PRO A 190 7.27 5.06 17.97
CA PRO A 190 5.96 5.63 17.69
C PRO A 190 5.39 6.35 18.91
N ASP A 191 4.68 7.46 18.69
CA ASP A 191 3.94 8.15 19.75
C ASP A 191 2.67 7.38 20.13
N ARG A 192 2.15 6.56 19.20
CA ARG A 192 1.04 5.63 19.40
C ARG A 192 1.26 4.39 18.54
N TYR A 193 1.26 3.21 19.15
CA TYR A 193 1.14 1.95 18.42
C TYR A 193 -0.31 1.67 18.03
N LEU A 194 -0.51 0.87 17.00
CA LEU A 194 -1.83 0.48 16.51
C LEU A 194 -2.06 -1.03 16.70
N ASN A 195 -3.28 -1.38 17.12
CA ASN A 195 -3.75 -2.76 17.28
C ASN A 195 -4.96 -3.03 16.38
N GLU A 196 -5.32 -4.30 16.25
CA GLU A 196 -6.55 -4.71 15.56
C GLU A 196 -7.77 -3.91 16.05
N GLY A 197 -8.54 -3.34 15.12
CA GLY A 197 -9.76 -2.59 15.41
C GLY A 197 -9.54 -1.15 15.88
N ASP A 198 -8.29 -0.70 16.01
CA ASP A 198 -7.99 0.72 16.13
C ASP A 198 -8.38 1.48 14.84
N LYS A 199 -8.41 2.82 14.95
CA LYS A 199 -8.55 3.73 13.82
C LYS A 199 -7.47 4.80 13.84
N VAL A 200 -7.08 5.23 12.63
CA VAL A 200 -6.41 6.52 12.39
C VAL A 200 -7.35 7.43 11.61
N GLU A 201 -7.19 8.74 11.77
CA GLU A 201 -8.12 9.72 11.22
C GLU A 201 -7.35 10.83 10.48
N LEU A 202 -7.93 11.29 9.37
CA LEU A 202 -7.50 12.46 8.63
C LEU A 202 -8.68 13.41 8.39
N SER A 203 -8.81 14.46 9.21
CA SER A 203 -9.91 15.44 9.08
C SER A 203 -11.31 14.80 9.03
N GLY A 204 -11.62 13.92 9.99
CA GLY A 204 -12.88 13.19 10.06
C GLY A 204 -12.98 11.97 9.13
N ILE A 205 -11.97 11.70 8.30
CA ILE A 205 -11.90 10.51 7.45
C ILE A 205 -11.18 9.41 8.22
N GLU A 206 -11.93 8.41 8.67
CA GLU A 206 -11.40 7.29 9.44
C GLU A 206 -10.87 6.17 8.53
N PHE A 207 -9.75 5.57 8.95
CA PHE A 207 -9.16 4.37 8.38
C PHE A 207 -9.10 3.31 9.48
N ASP A 208 -9.71 2.16 9.21
CA ASP A 208 -9.72 1.00 10.08
C ASP A 208 -8.38 0.28 10.04
N VAL A 209 -7.89 -0.13 11.21
CA VAL A 209 -6.64 -0.89 11.36
C VAL A 209 -6.94 -2.38 11.43
N TYR A 210 -6.29 -3.13 10.55
CA TYR A 210 -6.24 -4.60 10.59
C TYR A 210 -4.79 -5.03 10.86
N GLU A 211 -4.54 -5.85 11.88
CA GLU A 211 -3.24 -6.51 12.03
C GLU A 211 -3.11 -7.57 10.94
N CYS A 212 -2.04 -7.56 10.16
CA CYS A 212 -1.82 -8.53 9.10
C CYS A 212 -0.40 -9.12 9.20
N PRO A 213 -0.12 -9.87 10.28
CA PRO A 213 1.20 -10.45 10.48
C PRO A 213 1.58 -11.43 9.36
N GLY A 214 2.88 -11.66 9.21
CA GLY A 214 3.43 -12.69 8.34
C GLY A 214 4.65 -12.21 7.57
N HIS A 215 4.59 -11.02 6.98
CA HIS A 215 5.79 -10.34 6.49
C HIS A 215 6.68 -9.86 7.66
N THR A 216 6.03 -9.15 8.60
CA THR A 216 6.55 -8.87 9.94
C THR A 216 5.47 -9.22 10.98
N PRO A 217 5.83 -9.47 12.25
CA PRO A 217 4.83 -9.82 13.27
C PRO A 217 3.94 -8.65 13.66
N GLY A 218 4.38 -7.40 13.46
CA GLY A 218 3.65 -6.18 13.80
C GLY A 218 3.07 -5.41 12.62
N HIS A 219 2.97 -6.04 11.45
CA HIS A 219 2.40 -5.41 10.25
C HIS A 219 0.91 -5.09 10.43
N ILE A 220 0.51 -3.91 9.95
CA ILE A 220 -0.89 -3.48 9.89
C ILE A 220 -1.26 -2.95 8.49
N VAL A 221 -2.54 -3.11 8.15
CA VAL A 221 -3.19 -2.54 6.97
C VAL A 221 -4.15 -1.44 7.41
N LEU A 222 -4.19 -0.34 6.66
CA LEU A 222 -5.11 0.78 6.88
C LEU A 222 -6.19 0.77 5.80
N VAL A 223 -7.46 0.63 6.17
CA VAL A 223 -8.58 0.51 5.23
C VAL A 223 -9.55 1.66 5.38
N GLN A 224 -9.85 2.34 4.28
CA GLN A 224 -10.93 3.31 4.17
C GLN A 224 -12.14 2.62 3.48
N PRO A 225 -13.16 2.19 4.23
CA PRO A 225 -14.23 1.36 3.68
C PRO A 225 -15.16 2.12 2.73
N ASP A 226 -15.49 3.38 3.00
CA ASP A 226 -16.51 4.10 2.20
C ASP A 226 -16.03 4.46 0.79
N ASP A 227 -14.74 4.72 0.63
CA ASP A 227 -14.06 5.02 -0.64
C ASP A 227 -13.36 3.78 -1.22
N ALA A 228 -13.57 2.61 -0.62
CA ALA A 228 -13.03 1.32 -1.04
C ALA A 228 -11.52 1.35 -1.31
N PHE A 229 -10.74 1.85 -0.35
CA PHE A 229 -9.31 2.05 -0.50
C PHE A 229 -8.52 1.48 0.67
N ALA A 230 -7.29 0.99 0.44
CA ALA A 230 -6.42 0.50 1.51
C ALA A 230 -4.93 0.78 1.25
N PHE A 231 -4.18 1.05 2.32
CA PHE A 231 -2.73 0.93 2.33
C PHE A 231 -2.37 -0.43 2.93
N VAL A 232 -1.73 -1.30 2.14
CA VAL A 232 -1.45 -2.69 2.56
C VAL A 232 0.02 -2.94 2.87
N GLY A 233 0.88 -1.95 2.68
CA GLY A 233 2.34 -2.11 2.82
C GLY A 233 2.81 -3.37 2.09
N ASP A 234 3.64 -4.14 2.77
CA ASP A 234 4.21 -5.39 2.25
C ASP A 234 3.41 -6.66 2.55
N VAL A 235 2.10 -6.55 2.83
CA VAL A 235 1.24 -7.74 2.96
C VAL A 235 0.89 -8.31 1.58
N LEU A 236 0.44 -7.46 0.66
CA LEU A 236 -0.11 -7.87 -0.64
C LEU A 236 0.41 -6.96 -1.76
N PHE A 237 0.82 -7.57 -2.87
CA PHE A 237 1.29 -6.88 -4.06
C PHE A 237 0.43 -7.24 -5.27
N CYS A 238 0.54 -6.47 -6.35
CA CYS A 238 -0.08 -6.84 -7.63
C CYS A 238 0.56 -8.13 -8.18
N GLY A 239 -0.16 -9.24 -8.09
CA GLY A 239 0.25 -10.58 -8.53
C GLY A 239 1.20 -11.33 -7.58
N SER A 240 1.52 -10.79 -6.40
CA SER A 240 2.44 -11.40 -5.43
C SER A 240 2.06 -11.06 -3.98
N VAL A 241 2.85 -11.52 -3.02
CA VAL A 241 2.71 -11.21 -1.57
C VAL A 241 4.07 -10.84 -0.98
N GLY A 242 4.04 -10.29 0.25
CA GLY A 242 5.25 -10.02 1.03
C GLY A 242 6.14 -11.25 1.22
N ARG A 243 7.44 -11.01 1.34
CA ARG A 243 8.38 -12.06 1.73
C ARG A 243 8.15 -12.49 3.18
N THR A 244 8.32 -13.77 3.47
CA THR A 244 8.14 -14.32 4.83
C THR A 244 9.32 -15.15 5.30
N ASP A 245 10.46 -15.07 4.60
CA ASP A 245 11.67 -15.85 4.87
C ASP A 245 12.61 -15.18 5.90
N PHE A 246 12.19 -14.04 6.47
CA PHE A 246 12.87 -13.45 7.62
C PHE A 246 12.75 -14.36 8.85
N PRO A 247 13.67 -14.28 9.83
CA PRO A 247 13.58 -15.06 11.07
C PRO A 247 12.29 -14.86 11.87
N TYR A 248 11.57 -13.76 11.63
CA TYR A 248 10.31 -13.38 12.26
C TYR A 248 9.11 -13.43 11.30
N GLY A 249 9.30 -13.86 10.04
CA GLY A 249 8.23 -13.99 9.06
C GLY A 249 7.50 -15.33 9.17
N SER A 250 6.25 -15.37 8.70
CA SER A 250 5.40 -16.57 8.65
C SER A 250 4.52 -16.55 7.40
N THR A 251 4.69 -17.53 6.51
CA THR A 251 3.84 -17.69 5.32
C THR A 251 2.40 -18.04 5.71
N GLU A 252 2.23 -18.83 6.75
CA GLU A 252 0.91 -19.24 7.25
C GLU A 252 0.13 -18.00 7.75
N ASP A 253 0.75 -17.20 8.61
CA ASP A 253 0.15 -15.96 9.14
C ASP A 253 -0.17 -14.96 8.02
N LEU A 254 0.71 -14.85 7.01
CA LEU A 254 0.51 -13.93 5.90
C LEU A 254 -0.73 -14.31 5.08
N ILE A 255 -0.83 -15.59 4.70
CA ILE A 255 -1.97 -16.10 3.94
C ILE A 255 -3.25 -15.99 4.78
N GLU A 256 -3.21 -16.36 6.07
CA GLU A 256 -4.35 -16.23 6.97
C GLU A 256 -4.82 -14.78 7.10
N SER A 257 -3.89 -13.83 7.25
CA SER A 257 -4.18 -12.40 7.29
C SER A 257 -4.92 -11.93 6.04
N ILE A 258 -4.41 -12.29 4.85
CA ILE A 258 -5.03 -11.90 3.58
C ILE A 258 -6.43 -12.52 3.45
N VAL A 259 -6.56 -13.82 3.68
CA VAL A 259 -7.79 -14.58 3.41
C VAL A 259 -8.88 -14.31 4.44
N GLN A 260 -8.53 -14.18 5.71
CA GLN A 260 -9.51 -14.01 6.79
C GLN A 260 -9.82 -12.54 7.08
N LYS A 261 -8.92 -11.60 6.75
CA LYS A 261 -9.13 -10.18 7.05
C LYS A 261 -9.36 -9.33 5.82
N LEU A 262 -8.57 -9.46 4.76
CA LEU A 262 -8.67 -8.56 3.59
C LEU A 262 -9.79 -9.00 2.62
N TRP A 263 -9.84 -10.29 2.31
CA TRP A 263 -10.83 -10.87 1.40
C TRP A 263 -12.29 -10.63 1.77
N PRO A 264 -12.69 -10.69 3.06
CA PRO A 264 -14.06 -10.36 3.47
C PRO A 264 -14.45 -8.89 3.31
N LEU A 265 -13.50 -7.96 3.16
CA LEU A 265 -13.78 -6.51 3.03
C LEU A 265 -14.38 -6.14 1.67
N GLY A 266 -14.24 -7.03 0.69
CA GLY A 266 -14.88 -6.91 -0.61
C GLY A 266 -13.89 -6.78 -1.78
N LYS A 267 -14.29 -7.33 -2.92
CA LYS A 267 -13.47 -7.41 -4.15
C LYS A 267 -13.16 -6.02 -4.74
N GLN A 268 -13.95 -5.00 -4.41
CA GLN A 268 -13.84 -3.64 -4.94
C GLN A 268 -12.74 -2.79 -4.28
N ILE A 269 -12.18 -3.22 -3.14
CA ILE A 269 -11.15 -2.45 -2.45
C ILE A 269 -9.92 -2.33 -3.35
N GLN A 270 -9.58 -1.10 -3.74
CA GLN A 270 -8.30 -0.78 -4.35
C GLN A 270 -7.25 -0.66 -3.25
N PHE A 271 -6.06 -1.20 -3.48
CA PHE A 271 -4.97 -1.08 -2.52
C PHE A 271 -3.71 -0.48 -3.13
N LEU A 272 -2.97 0.20 -2.27
CA LEU A 272 -1.64 0.73 -2.52
C LEU A 272 -0.62 -0.13 -1.75
N PRO A 273 0.22 -0.91 -2.47
CA PRO A 273 1.25 -1.73 -1.86
C PRO A 273 2.50 -0.92 -1.52
N GLY A 274 3.32 -1.47 -0.61
CA GLY A 274 4.65 -0.93 -0.32
C GLY A 274 5.56 -0.87 -1.55
N HIS A 275 5.44 -1.82 -2.48
CA HIS A 275 6.20 -1.84 -3.72
C HIS A 275 5.34 -2.19 -4.94
N GLY A 276 5.71 -1.64 -6.09
CA GLY A 276 5.08 -1.96 -7.36
C GLY A 276 3.74 -1.24 -7.60
N PRO A 277 2.94 -1.71 -8.57
CA PRO A 277 1.71 -1.02 -8.97
C PRO A 277 0.53 -1.28 -8.03
N VAL A 278 -0.42 -0.35 -8.00
CA VAL A 278 -1.72 -0.53 -7.34
C VAL A 278 -2.52 -1.69 -7.96
N SER A 279 -3.38 -2.33 -7.17
CA SER A 279 -4.31 -3.37 -7.64
C SER A 279 -5.60 -3.33 -6.83
N THR A 280 -6.45 -4.35 -6.95
CA THR A 280 -7.68 -4.51 -6.15
C THR A 280 -7.73 -5.88 -5.52
N PHE A 281 -8.42 -6.02 -4.39
CA PHE A 281 -8.60 -7.34 -3.77
C PHE A 281 -9.27 -8.34 -4.72
N GLY A 282 -10.22 -7.91 -5.54
CA GLY A 282 -10.85 -8.76 -6.55
C GLY A 282 -9.87 -9.27 -7.60
N GLN A 283 -9.00 -8.40 -8.11
CA GLN A 283 -7.96 -8.79 -9.07
C GLN A 283 -7.00 -9.82 -8.48
N GLU A 284 -6.60 -9.64 -7.22
CA GLU A 284 -5.67 -10.56 -6.55
C GLU A 284 -6.34 -11.89 -6.19
N ARG A 285 -7.61 -11.90 -5.80
CA ARG A 285 -8.39 -13.13 -5.65
C ARG A 285 -8.50 -13.93 -6.94
N LEU A 286 -8.49 -13.27 -8.10
CA LEU A 286 -8.56 -13.94 -9.39
C LEU A 286 -7.19 -14.47 -9.84
N ASN A 287 -6.14 -13.66 -9.73
CA ASN A 287 -4.90 -13.86 -10.50
C ASN A 287 -3.61 -13.90 -9.66
N ASN A 288 -3.66 -13.64 -8.35
CA ASN A 288 -2.46 -13.67 -7.53
C ASN A 288 -1.88 -15.09 -7.43
N ALA A 289 -0.57 -15.24 -7.65
CA ALA A 289 0.09 -16.54 -7.68
C ALA A 289 0.09 -17.29 -6.34
N PHE A 290 -0.19 -16.60 -5.23
CA PHE A 290 -0.11 -17.15 -3.87
C PHE A 290 -1.47 -17.22 -3.18
N VAL A 291 -2.35 -16.25 -3.44
CA VAL A 291 -3.59 -16.05 -2.68
C VAL A 291 -4.85 -15.92 -3.56
N ALA A 292 -4.76 -16.26 -4.85
CA ALA A 292 -5.95 -16.41 -5.67
C ALA A 292 -6.84 -17.54 -5.15
N ASP A 293 -8.16 -17.40 -5.33
CA ASP A 293 -9.15 -18.40 -4.92
C ASP A 293 -8.84 -19.77 -5.56
N SER A 294 -8.40 -19.78 -6.81
CA SER A 294 -7.96 -21.00 -7.53
C SER A 294 -6.71 -21.65 -6.93
N VAL A 295 -5.77 -20.86 -6.41
CA VAL A 295 -4.55 -21.34 -5.74
C VAL A 295 -4.87 -21.91 -4.36
N LEU A 296 -5.79 -21.25 -3.64
CA LEU A 296 -6.21 -21.63 -2.29
C LEU A 296 -7.28 -22.74 -2.27
N GLY A 297 -7.82 -23.14 -3.44
CA GLY A 297 -8.90 -24.11 -3.53
C GLY A 297 -10.22 -23.60 -2.96
N ILE A 298 -10.43 -22.28 -2.96
CA ILE A 298 -11.68 -21.63 -2.55
C ILE A 298 -12.62 -21.64 -3.77
N GLU A 299 -13.78 -22.28 -3.66
CA GLU A 299 -14.81 -22.23 -4.69
C GLU A 299 -15.48 -20.84 -4.71
N ASP A 300 -15.70 -20.27 -5.90
CA ASP A 300 -16.43 -19.01 -6.07
C ASP A 300 -17.84 -19.12 -5.45
N GLN A 301 -18.10 -18.34 -4.40
CA GLN A 301 -19.45 -18.11 -3.87
C GLN A 301 -20.11 -16.89 -4.53
#